data_AF-A0A5Z5S944-F1
#
_entry.id   AF-A0A5Z5S944-F1
#
_cell.length_a   1.000
_cell.length_b   1.000
_cell.length_c   1.000
_cell.angle_alpha   90.00
_cell.angle_beta   90.00
_cell.angle_gamma   90.00
#
_symmetry.space_group_name_H-M   'P 1'
#
loop_
_entity.id
_entity.type
_entity.pdbx_description
1 polymer ?
#
loop_
_entity_poly.entity_id
_entity_poly.type
_entity_poly.pdbx_seq_one_letter_code
_entity_poly.pdbx_strand_id
1 'polypeptide(L)'
;MTTTRPAWAYTLPAALLLMAPFDILASLAMDIYLPVVPAMPGILNTTPAMIQLTLSLYMVMLGVGQVIFGPLSDRIGRRPILLAGATAFVIASLGAAWSSTAPAFVAFRLLQAVGASAMLVATFATVRDVYANRPEGVVIYGLFSSMLAFVPALGPIAGALIGEFLGWQAIFITLAILAMLALLNAGFRWHETRPLDQVKTRRSVLSIFASPAFWVYTVGFSAGMGTYFVFFSTAPRVLIGQAEYSEIGFSFAFATVALVMIVTTRFAKSFVARWGIAGCVARGMALLVCGAVLLGIGELYGSPSFLTFILPMWVVAVGIVFTVSVTANGALAEFDDIAGSAVAFYFCVQSLIVSIVGTLAVALLNGDTAWPVICYATAMAVLVSLGLVLLRLRGAATEKSPVV
;
A
#
# COMPACT_ATOMS: atom_id res chain seq x y z
N MET A 1 -39.45 -19.90 3.05
CA MET A 1 -38.85 -19.80 1.71
C MET A 1 -37.34 -19.90 1.87
N THR A 2 -36.78 -21.09 1.65
CA THR A 2 -35.33 -21.31 1.56
C THR A 2 -34.83 -20.64 0.29
N THR A 3 -34.37 -19.40 0.40
CA THR A 3 -33.67 -18.70 -0.68
C THR A 3 -32.35 -19.41 -0.92
N THR A 4 -32.35 -20.41 -1.82
CA THR A 4 -31.15 -21.06 -2.32
C THR A 4 -30.31 -19.99 -3.02
N ARG A 5 -29.34 -19.44 -2.31
CA ARG A 5 -28.39 -18.49 -2.88
C ARG A 5 -27.62 -19.19 -4.00
N PRO A 6 -27.34 -18.51 -5.12
CA PRO A 6 -26.43 -19.06 -6.11
C PRO A 6 -25.09 -19.33 -5.40
N ALA A 7 -24.67 -20.59 -5.38
CA ALA A 7 -23.36 -20.94 -4.87
C ALA A 7 -22.32 -20.25 -5.75
N TRP A 8 -21.28 -19.67 -5.14
CA TRP A 8 -20.15 -19.12 -5.89
C TRP A 8 -19.38 -20.27 -6.54
N ALA A 9 -19.80 -20.60 -7.77
CA ALA A 9 -19.39 -21.77 -8.54
C ALA A 9 -18.42 -21.42 -9.68
N TYR A 10 -17.77 -20.25 -9.60
CA TYR A 10 -16.73 -19.88 -10.56
C TYR A 10 -15.50 -20.78 -10.41
N THR A 11 -14.96 -21.25 -11.53
CA THR A 11 -13.63 -21.86 -11.57
C THR A 11 -12.59 -20.86 -11.09
N LEU A 12 -11.46 -21.34 -10.55
CA LEU A 12 -10.40 -20.47 -10.04
C LEU A 12 -9.95 -19.40 -11.07
N PRO A 13 -9.71 -19.72 -12.37
CA PRO A 13 -9.38 -18.71 -13.36
C PRO A 13 -10.49 -17.67 -13.58
N ALA A 14 -11.75 -18.09 -13.59
CA ALA A 14 -12.88 -17.18 -13.74
C ALA A 14 -13.04 -16.26 -12.53
N ALA A 15 -12.81 -16.77 -11.32
CA ALA A 15 -12.81 -15.98 -10.09
C ALA A 15 -11.67 -14.95 -10.08
N LEU A 16 -10.47 -15.36 -10.51
CA LEU A 16 -9.33 -14.45 -10.63
C LEU A 16 -9.59 -13.35 -11.66
N LEU A 17 -10.11 -13.68 -12.85
CA LEU A 17 -10.49 -12.70 -13.87
C LEU A 17 -11.57 -11.72 -13.38
N LEU A 18 -12.41 -12.17 -12.44
CA LEU A 18 -13.45 -11.34 -11.85
C LEU A 18 -12.89 -10.41 -10.76
N MET A 19 -11.94 -10.88 -9.94
CA MET A 19 -11.48 -10.17 -8.74
C MET A 19 -10.16 -9.39 -8.92
N ALA A 20 -9.18 -9.97 -9.63
CA ALA A 20 -7.84 -9.41 -9.78
C ALA A 20 -7.81 -7.98 -10.35
N PRO A 21 -8.68 -7.59 -11.32
CA PRO A 21 -8.67 -6.23 -11.83
C PRO A 21 -8.86 -5.17 -10.74
N PHE A 22 -9.68 -5.44 -9.71
CA PHE A 22 -9.95 -4.48 -8.64
C PHE A 22 -8.76 -4.27 -7.71
N ASP A 23 -8.00 -5.34 -7.44
CA ASP A 23 -6.75 -5.27 -6.68
C ASP A 23 -5.67 -4.52 -7.46
N ILE A 24 -5.50 -4.87 -8.74
CA ILE A 24 -4.54 -4.21 -9.64
C ILE A 24 -4.86 -2.73 -9.80
N LEU A 25 -6.12 -2.35 -10.05
CA LEU A 25 -6.51 -0.96 -10.29
C LEU A 25 -6.29 -0.05 -9.08
N ALA A 26 -6.52 -0.56 -7.87
CA ALA A 26 -6.29 0.19 -6.64
C ALA A 26 -4.82 0.55 -6.44
N SER A 27 -3.91 -0.37 -6.79
CA SER A 27 -2.46 -0.13 -6.74
C SER A 27 -1.99 0.69 -7.95
N LEU A 28 -2.41 0.33 -9.16
CA LEU A 28 -1.98 0.95 -10.41
C LEU A 28 -2.31 2.44 -10.45
N ALA A 29 -3.49 2.84 -9.98
CA ALA A 29 -3.87 4.25 -9.93
C ALA A 29 -3.04 5.11 -8.96
N MET A 30 -2.32 4.50 -8.03
CA MET A 30 -1.35 5.21 -7.20
C MET A 30 -0.08 5.51 -7.99
N ASP A 31 0.41 4.56 -8.77
CA ASP A 31 1.79 4.59 -9.28
C ASP A 31 1.90 5.03 -10.74
N ILE A 32 0.86 4.79 -11.56
CA ILE A 32 0.92 4.97 -13.02
C ILE A 32 1.18 6.41 -13.47
N TYR A 33 0.88 7.41 -12.65
CA TYR A 33 1.09 8.82 -13.02
C TYR A 33 2.34 9.44 -12.37
N LEU A 34 3.11 8.67 -11.59
CA LEU A 34 4.33 9.17 -10.94
C LEU A 34 5.33 9.83 -11.91
N PRO A 35 5.56 9.33 -13.14
CA PRO A 35 6.50 9.96 -14.08
C PRO A 35 6.06 11.37 -14.50
N VAL A 36 4.76 11.64 -14.56
CA VAL A 36 4.23 12.96 -14.97
C VAL A 36 4.06 13.91 -13.79
N VAL A 37 4.18 13.44 -12.54
CA VAL A 37 4.03 14.27 -11.32
C VAL A 37 4.89 15.54 -11.36
N PRO A 38 6.17 15.54 -11.79
CA PRO A 38 6.99 16.75 -11.85
C PRO A 38 6.45 17.83 -12.79
N ALA A 39 5.73 17.47 -13.87
CA ALA A 39 5.16 18.42 -14.82
C ALA A 39 3.80 19.01 -14.37
N MET A 40 3.07 18.29 -13.52
CA MET A 40 1.71 18.65 -13.09
C MET A 40 1.58 20.03 -12.42
N PRO A 41 2.54 20.53 -11.60
CA PRO A 41 2.48 21.88 -11.06
C PRO A 41 2.38 22.96 -12.13
N GLY A 42 3.13 22.82 -13.23
CA GLY A 42 3.06 23.73 -14.37
C GLY A 42 1.75 23.59 -15.16
N ILE A 43 1.30 22.36 -15.39
CA ILE A 43 0.07 22.05 -16.14
C ILE A 43 -1.18 22.60 -15.43
N LEU A 44 -1.26 22.45 -14.11
CA LEU A 44 -2.43 22.81 -13.31
C LEU A 44 -2.27 24.16 -12.59
N ASN A 45 -1.21 24.90 -12.90
CA ASN A 45 -0.86 26.19 -12.29
C ASN A 45 -0.93 26.16 -10.76
N THR A 46 -0.14 25.27 -10.16
CA THR A 46 -0.19 24.97 -8.72
C THR A 46 1.20 24.68 -8.14
N THR A 47 1.25 24.26 -6.88
CA THR A 47 2.50 23.91 -6.19
C THR A 47 2.75 22.40 -6.19
N PRO A 48 4.01 21.95 -6.10
CA PRO A 48 4.34 20.53 -5.92
C PRO A 48 3.64 19.90 -4.71
N ALA A 49 3.49 20.66 -3.63
CA ALA A 49 2.78 20.22 -2.42
C ALA A 49 1.31 19.86 -2.70
N MET A 50 0.62 20.62 -3.57
CA MET A 50 -0.77 20.33 -3.93
C MET A 50 -0.90 19.03 -4.73
N ILE A 51 0.04 18.75 -5.64
CA ILE A 51 0.06 17.49 -6.39
C ILE A 51 0.41 16.33 -5.45
N GLN A 52 1.37 16.51 -4.55
CA GLN A 52 1.75 15.50 -3.58
C GLN A 52 0.61 15.13 -2.60
N LEU A 53 -0.27 16.09 -2.30
CA LEU A 53 -1.46 15.83 -1.49
C LEU A 53 -2.32 14.71 -2.09
N THR A 54 -2.31 14.52 -3.41
CA THR A 54 -3.07 13.45 -4.06
C THR A 54 -2.57 12.05 -3.69
N LEU A 55 -1.24 11.82 -3.64
CA LEU A 55 -0.66 10.55 -3.17
C LEU A 55 -0.99 10.29 -1.70
N SER A 56 -0.85 11.35 -0.91
CA SER A 56 -1.05 11.34 0.54
C SER A 56 -2.49 10.98 0.90
N LEU A 57 -3.46 11.69 0.32
CA LEU A 57 -4.89 11.45 0.49
C LEU A 57 -5.29 10.07 -0.04
N TYR A 58 -4.69 9.61 -1.14
CA TYR A 58 -4.99 8.28 -1.66
C TYR A 58 -4.59 7.19 -0.66
N MET A 59 -3.38 7.28 -0.08
CA MET A 59 -2.94 6.38 0.98
C MET A 59 -3.83 6.48 2.23
N VAL A 60 -4.14 7.69 2.72
CA VAL A 60 -5.06 7.87 3.87
C VAL A 60 -6.37 7.14 3.60
N MET A 61 -6.95 7.33 2.42
CA MET A 61 -8.26 6.79 2.10
C MET A 61 -8.23 5.26 1.94
N LEU A 62 -7.15 4.68 1.40
CA LEU A 62 -6.99 3.23 1.37
C LEU A 62 -6.99 2.62 2.78
N GLY A 63 -6.34 3.27 3.75
CA GLY A 63 -6.30 2.85 5.15
C GLY A 63 -7.63 3.05 5.89
N VAL A 64 -8.11 4.30 5.96
CA VAL A 64 -9.37 4.67 6.63
C VAL A 64 -10.54 3.91 6.02
N GLY A 65 -10.53 3.71 4.70
CA GLY A 65 -11.58 3.00 4.01
C GLY A 65 -11.70 1.53 4.42
N GLN A 66 -10.66 0.89 4.99
CA GLN A 66 -10.81 -0.45 5.60
C GLN A 66 -11.82 -0.44 6.77
N VAL A 67 -11.74 0.59 7.62
CA VAL A 67 -12.61 0.75 8.81
C VAL A 67 -13.99 1.26 8.43
N ILE A 68 -14.11 2.02 7.34
CA ILE A 68 -15.40 2.53 6.85
C ILE A 68 -16.12 1.46 6.03
N PHE A 69 -15.49 0.97 4.95
CA PHE A 69 -16.11 0.07 3.99
C PHE A 69 -16.23 -1.36 4.49
N GLY A 70 -15.43 -1.79 5.47
CA GLY A 70 -15.54 -3.15 6.05
C GLY A 70 -16.92 -3.38 6.69
N PRO A 71 -17.26 -2.63 7.76
CA PRO A 71 -18.57 -2.70 8.40
C PRO A 71 -19.73 -2.31 7.46
N LEU A 72 -19.49 -1.38 6.53
CA LEU A 72 -20.50 -0.98 5.55
C LEU A 72 -20.82 -2.12 4.58
N SER A 73 -19.79 -2.82 4.09
CA SER A 73 -19.93 -4.01 3.25
C SER A 73 -20.59 -5.17 4.00
N ASP A 74 -20.32 -5.33 5.29
CA ASP A 74 -21.03 -6.31 6.14
C ASP A 74 -22.51 -5.96 6.37
N ARG A 75 -22.91 -4.69 6.17
CA ARG A 75 -24.29 -4.20 6.38
C ARG A 75 -25.10 -4.10 5.11
N ILE A 76 -24.50 -3.65 4.02
CA ILE A 76 -25.16 -3.40 2.73
C ILE A 76 -25.01 -4.60 1.80
N GLY A 77 -23.86 -5.30 1.85
CA GLY A 77 -23.50 -6.38 0.94
C GLY A 77 -22.15 -6.16 0.27
N ARG A 78 -21.53 -7.23 -0.23
CA ARG A 78 -20.25 -7.16 -0.96
C ARG A 78 -20.43 -6.54 -2.35
N ARG A 79 -21.44 -7.02 -3.08
CA ARG A 79 -21.74 -6.61 -4.45
C ARG A 79 -22.05 -5.11 -4.57
N PRO A 80 -22.98 -4.52 -3.80
CA PRO A 80 -23.31 -3.10 -3.95
C PRO A 80 -22.11 -2.19 -3.62
N ILE A 81 -21.30 -2.52 -2.62
CA ILE A 81 -20.10 -1.74 -2.27
C ILE A 81 -19.04 -1.83 -3.37
N LEU A 82 -18.80 -3.02 -3.91
CA LEU A 82 -17.87 -3.20 -5.03
C LEU A 82 -18.30 -2.37 -6.25
N LEU A 83 -19.55 -2.52 -6.69
CA LEU A 83 -20.05 -1.85 -7.90
C LEU A 83 -20.14 -0.33 -7.73
N ALA A 84 -20.57 0.15 -6.57
CA ALA A 84 -20.55 1.58 -6.25
C ALA A 84 -19.11 2.14 -6.23
N GLY A 85 -18.17 1.42 -5.60
CA GLY A 85 -16.76 1.79 -5.57
C GLY A 85 -16.14 1.85 -6.95
N ALA A 86 -16.39 0.85 -7.79
CA ALA A 86 -15.93 0.81 -9.17
C ALA A 86 -16.54 1.92 -10.03
N THR A 87 -17.82 2.23 -9.84
CA THR A 87 -18.48 3.35 -10.52
C THR A 87 -17.86 4.68 -10.11
N ALA A 88 -17.66 4.91 -8.81
CA ALA A 88 -16.99 6.11 -8.31
C ALA A 88 -15.56 6.23 -8.84
N PHE A 89 -14.82 5.12 -8.92
CA PHE A 89 -13.49 5.09 -9.50
C PHE A 89 -13.48 5.48 -10.98
N VAL A 90 -14.41 4.96 -11.79
CA VAL A 90 -14.53 5.33 -13.22
C VAL A 90 -14.82 6.82 -13.38
N ILE A 91 -15.84 7.33 -12.68
CA ILE A 91 -16.24 8.75 -12.72
C ILE A 91 -15.07 9.64 -12.28
N ALA A 92 -14.39 9.27 -11.20
CA ALA A 92 -13.26 10.01 -10.68
C ALA A 92 -12.05 10.00 -11.63
N SER A 93 -11.77 8.87 -12.27
CA SER A 93 -10.68 8.75 -13.25
C SER A 93 -10.95 9.67 -14.45
N LEU A 94 -12.17 9.65 -14.98
CA LEU A 94 -12.58 10.55 -16.05
C LEU A 94 -12.53 12.02 -15.62
N GLY A 95 -13.02 12.35 -14.42
CA GLY A 95 -12.97 13.70 -13.87
C GLY A 95 -11.54 14.21 -13.68
N ALA A 96 -10.61 13.35 -13.24
CA ALA A 96 -9.20 13.67 -13.13
C ALA A 96 -8.55 13.91 -14.51
N ALA A 97 -8.93 13.15 -15.55
CA ALA A 97 -8.44 13.35 -16.91
C ALA A 97 -8.85 14.72 -17.49
N TRP A 98 -10.06 15.18 -17.17
CA TRP A 98 -10.61 16.46 -17.66
C TRP A 98 -10.44 17.63 -16.69
N SER A 99 -9.74 17.44 -15.57
CA SER A 99 -9.56 18.52 -14.60
C SER A 99 -8.64 19.61 -15.16
N SER A 100 -9.10 20.85 -15.08
CA SER A 100 -8.33 22.05 -15.48
C SER A 100 -7.75 22.83 -14.30
N THR A 101 -8.06 22.44 -13.06
CA THR A 101 -7.57 23.10 -11.85
C THR A 101 -7.07 22.08 -10.83
N ALA A 102 -6.03 22.45 -10.08
CA ALA A 102 -5.45 21.56 -9.08
C ALA A 102 -6.43 21.12 -7.97
N PRO A 103 -7.29 21.99 -7.40
CA PRO A 103 -8.27 21.54 -6.41
C PRO A 103 -9.27 20.52 -6.96
N ALA A 104 -9.74 20.70 -8.20
CA ALA A 104 -10.62 19.73 -8.85
C ALA A 104 -9.90 18.39 -9.08
N PHE A 105 -8.66 18.44 -9.57
CA PHE A 105 -7.83 17.24 -9.75
C PHE A 105 -7.67 16.47 -8.43
N VAL A 106 -7.34 17.17 -7.34
CA VAL A 106 -7.19 16.56 -6.01
C VAL A 106 -8.50 15.97 -5.50
N ALA A 107 -9.63 16.66 -5.69
CA ALA A 107 -10.94 16.15 -5.31
C ALA A 107 -11.30 14.85 -6.06
N PHE A 108 -11.04 14.79 -7.37
CA PHE A 108 -11.24 13.57 -8.14
C PHE A 108 -10.28 12.47 -7.73
N ARG A 109 -9.01 12.76 -7.45
CA ARG A 109 -8.06 11.76 -6.92
C ARG A 109 -8.50 11.20 -5.57
N LEU A 110 -9.05 12.04 -4.69
CA LEU A 110 -9.64 11.59 -3.43
C LEU A 110 -10.84 10.68 -3.67
N LEU A 111 -11.78 11.06 -4.55
CA LEU A 111 -12.92 10.22 -4.92
C LEU A 111 -12.49 8.88 -5.55
N GLN A 112 -11.42 8.90 -6.35
CA GLN A 112 -10.84 7.70 -6.93
C GLN A 112 -10.30 6.76 -5.83
N ALA A 113 -9.65 7.32 -4.81
CA ALA A 113 -9.17 6.56 -3.66
C ALA A 113 -10.31 5.98 -2.80
N VAL A 114 -11.41 6.73 -2.64
CA VAL A 114 -12.64 6.24 -2.00
C VAL A 114 -13.18 5.02 -2.75
N GLY A 115 -13.27 5.12 -4.08
CA GLY A 115 -13.67 4.01 -4.94
C GLY A 115 -12.74 2.80 -4.84
N ALA A 116 -11.42 3.04 -4.90
CA ALA A 116 -10.39 2.02 -4.77
C ALA A 116 -10.47 1.26 -3.45
N SER A 117 -10.65 1.97 -2.33
CA SER A 117 -10.78 1.34 -1.02
C SER A 117 -12.05 0.49 -0.92
N ALA A 118 -13.19 1.01 -1.38
CA ALA A 118 -14.44 0.25 -1.40
C ALA A 118 -14.32 -1.04 -2.23
N MET A 119 -13.69 -0.96 -3.41
CA MET A 119 -13.45 -2.11 -4.27
C MET A 119 -12.56 -3.15 -3.60
N LEU A 120 -11.43 -2.72 -3.04
CA LEU A 120 -10.45 -3.59 -2.39
C LEU A 120 -11.08 -4.32 -1.19
N VAL A 121 -11.74 -3.57 -0.30
CA VAL A 121 -12.41 -4.14 0.88
C VAL A 121 -13.47 -5.17 0.48
N ALA A 122 -14.33 -4.85 -0.50
CA ALA A 122 -15.35 -5.77 -0.95
C ALA A 122 -14.75 -7.03 -1.61
N THR A 123 -13.66 -6.87 -2.36
CA THR A 123 -12.96 -7.99 -3.04
C THR A 123 -12.37 -8.96 -2.03
N PHE A 124 -11.57 -8.47 -1.08
CA PHE A 124 -10.97 -9.30 -0.04
C PHE A 124 -12.03 -9.95 0.88
N ALA A 125 -13.10 -9.22 1.18
CA ALA A 125 -14.21 -9.77 1.95
C ALA A 125 -14.94 -10.89 1.18
N THR A 126 -15.13 -10.77 -0.13
CA THR A 126 -15.67 -11.85 -0.96
C THR A 126 -14.73 -13.06 -1.00
N VAL A 127 -13.41 -12.86 -1.12
CA VAL A 127 -12.44 -13.97 -1.05
C VAL A 127 -12.57 -14.71 0.28
N ARG A 128 -12.63 -13.99 1.40
CA ARG A 128 -12.84 -14.57 2.73
C ARG A 128 -14.17 -15.32 2.82
N ASP A 129 -15.27 -14.70 2.40
CA ASP A 129 -16.60 -15.27 2.58
C ASP A 129 -16.83 -16.52 1.71
N VAL A 130 -16.14 -16.63 0.55
CA VAL A 130 -16.29 -17.74 -0.39
C VAL A 130 -15.21 -18.82 -0.27
N TYR A 131 -13.96 -18.42 -0.05
CA TYR A 131 -12.79 -19.29 -0.18
C TYR A 131 -12.06 -19.57 1.15
N ALA A 132 -12.56 -19.12 2.31
CA ALA A 132 -11.91 -19.36 3.60
C ALA A 132 -11.55 -20.84 3.87
N ASN A 133 -12.45 -21.77 3.49
CA ASN A 133 -12.27 -23.21 3.69
C ASN A 133 -11.91 -23.95 2.39
N ARG A 134 -11.43 -23.22 1.38
CA ARG A 134 -11.11 -23.77 0.05
C ARG A 134 -9.61 -23.62 -0.22
N PRO A 135 -8.91 -24.64 -0.74
CA PRO A 135 -7.47 -24.54 -1.05
C PRO A 135 -7.17 -23.42 -2.06
N GLU A 136 -8.13 -23.10 -2.93
CA GLU A 136 -8.08 -22.00 -3.89
C GLU A 136 -7.85 -20.63 -3.23
N GLY A 137 -8.30 -20.44 -1.98
CA GLY A 137 -8.11 -19.19 -1.25
C GLY A 137 -6.62 -18.84 -1.12
N VAL A 138 -5.77 -19.82 -0.82
CA VAL A 138 -4.31 -19.62 -0.71
C VAL A 138 -3.71 -19.14 -2.04
N VAL A 139 -4.19 -19.67 -3.16
CA VAL A 139 -3.73 -19.27 -4.50
C VAL A 139 -4.17 -17.84 -4.81
N ILE A 140 -5.42 -17.47 -4.50
CA ILE A 140 -5.93 -16.12 -4.70
C ILE A 140 -5.14 -15.09 -3.89
N TYR A 141 -4.96 -15.33 -2.59
CA TYR A 141 -4.18 -14.44 -1.72
C TYR A 141 -2.71 -14.33 -2.17
N GLY A 142 -2.10 -15.44 -2.60
CA GLY A 142 -0.74 -15.45 -3.14
C GLY A 142 -0.61 -14.61 -4.42
N LEU A 143 -1.59 -14.69 -5.31
CA LEU A 143 -1.62 -13.90 -6.55
C LEU A 143 -1.82 -12.41 -6.28
N PHE A 144 -2.76 -12.02 -5.41
CA PHE A 144 -2.97 -10.61 -5.04
C PHE A 144 -1.72 -10.01 -4.39
N SER A 145 -1.09 -10.76 -3.48
CA SER A 145 0.18 -10.36 -2.88
C SER A 145 1.28 -10.18 -3.93
N SER A 146 1.30 -11.02 -4.97
CA SER A 146 2.26 -10.91 -6.08
C SER A 146 1.97 -9.71 -6.98
N MET A 147 0.69 -9.39 -7.21
CA MET A 147 0.27 -8.20 -7.96
C MET A 147 0.75 -6.93 -7.27
N LEU A 148 0.56 -6.82 -5.95
CA LEU A 148 1.05 -5.70 -5.15
C LEU A 148 2.57 -5.52 -5.22
N ALA A 149 3.34 -6.59 -5.42
CA ALA A 149 4.79 -6.51 -5.55
C ALA A 149 5.25 -6.03 -6.94
N PHE A 150 4.48 -6.33 -8.00
CA PHE A 150 4.89 -6.07 -9.39
C PHE A 150 4.29 -4.79 -9.98
N VAL A 151 3.09 -4.39 -9.53
CA VAL A 151 2.41 -3.18 -10.02
C VAL A 151 3.28 -1.92 -9.85
N PRO A 152 3.99 -1.68 -8.73
CA PRO A 152 4.81 -0.48 -8.62
C PRO A 152 6.03 -0.45 -9.56
N ALA A 153 6.44 -1.60 -10.10
CA ALA A 153 7.47 -1.66 -11.13
C ALA A 153 6.92 -1.30 -12.51
N LEU A 154 5.74 -1.82 -12.85
CA LEU A 154 5.13 -1.66 -14.17
C LEU A 154 4.34 -0.37 -14.31
N GLY A 155 3.77 0.14 -13.21
CA GLY A 155 2.93 1.33 -13.19
C GLY A 155 3.64 2.52 -13.80
N PRO A 156 4.80 2.96 -13.27
CA PRO A 156 5.55 4.07 -13.83
C PRO A 156 5.99 3.83 -15.28
N ILE A 157 6.32 2.60 -15.67
CA ILE A 157 6.69 2.29 -17.07
C ILE A 157 5.50 2.51 -18.01
N ALA A 158 4.35 1.91 -17.69
CA ALA A 158 3.12 2.11 -18.46
C ALA A 158 2.71 3.59 -18.47
N GLY A 159 2.88 4.26 -17.32
CA GLY A 159 2.67 5.68 -17.13
C GLY A 159 3.48 6.57 -18.05
N ALA A 160 4.79 6.37 -18.06
CA ALA A 160 5.72 7.13 -18.89
C ALA A 160 5.41 6.92 -20.38
N LEU A 161 5.16 5.69 -20.81
CA LEU A 161 4.80 5.39 -22.20
C LEU A 161 3.48 6.06 -22.61
N ILE A 162 2.44 5.95 -21.78
CA ILE A 162 1.14 6.57 -22.08
C ILE A 162 1.27 8.11 -22.05
N GLY A 163 1.95 8.65 -21.05
CA GLY A 163 2.16 10.08 -20.87
C GLY A 163 2.92 10.71 -22.04
N GLU A 164 4.00 10.07 -22.48
CA GLU A 164 4.85 10.56 -23.57
C GLU A 164 4.12 10.53 -24.93
N PHE A 165 3.40 9.45 -25.26
CA PHE A 165 2.78 9.29 -26.58
C PHE A 165 1.34 9.83 -26.69
N LEU A 166 0.56 9.79 -25.61
CA LEU A 166 -0.87 10.10 -25.61
C LEU A 166 -1.25 11.25 -24.66
N GLY A 167 -0.29 11.77 -23.89
CA GLY A 167 -0.51 12.81 -22.90
C GLY A 167 -0.93 12.27 -21.53
N TRP A 168 -0.76 13.09 -20.49
CA TRP A 168 -1.05 12.71 -19.10
C TRP A 168 -2.53 12.38 -18.86
N GLN A 169 -3.45 13.00 -19.62
CA GLN A 169 -4.89 12.71 -19.51
C GLN A 169 -5.20 11.26 -19.88
N ALA A 170 -4.47 10.71 -20.86
CA ALA A 170 -4.67 9.35 -21.32
C ALA A 170 -4.40 8.32 -20.21
N ILE A 171 -3.51 8.61 -19.26
CA ILE A 171 -3.24 7.75 -18.10
C ILE A 171 -4.53 7.51 -17.31
N PHE A 172 -5.28 8.57 -17.02
CA PHE A 172 -6.53 8.50 -16.27
C PHE A 172 -7.68 7.92 -17.10
N ILE A 173 -7.71 8.18 -18.41
CA ILE A 173 -8.67 7.55 -19.33
C ILE A 173 -8.44 6.03 -19.39
N THR A 174 -7.18 5.58 -19.46
CA THR A 174 -6.84 4.15 -19.41
C THR A 174 -7.33 3.50 -18.13
N LEU A 175 -7.11 4.13 -16.97
CA LEU A 175 -7.65 3.65 -15.69
C LEU A 175 -9.19 3.56 -15.71
N ALA A 176 -9.86 4.57 -16.28
CA ALA A 176 -11.31 4.58 -16.41
C ALA A 176 -11.83 3.42 -17.29
N ILE A 177 -11.19 3.18 -18.44
CA ILE A 177 -11.55 2.10 -19.36
C ILE A 177 -11.37 0.74 -18.67
N LEU A 178 -10.21 0.49 -18.07
CA LEU A 178 -9.94 -0.78 -17.37
C LEU A 178 -10.92 -1.01 -16.22
N ALA A 179 -11.21 0.02 -15.42
CA ALA A 179 -12.19 -0.04 -14.36
C ALA A 179 -13.62 -0.25 -14.87
N MET A 180 -13.99 0.36 -16.01
CA MET A 180 -15.28 0.16 -16.64
C MET A 180 -15.46 -1.27 -17.15
N LEU A 181 -14.43 -1.86 -17.77
CA LEU A 181 -14.46 -3.26 -18.20
C LEU A 181 -14.61 -4.21 -17.00
N ALA A 182 -13.88 -3.96 -15.91
CA ALA A 182 -14.00 -4.72 -14.67
C ALA A 182 -15.40 -4.56 -14.04
N LEU A 183 -15.93 -3.33 -14.00
CA LEU A 183 -17.26 -3.01 -13.50
C LEU A 183 -18.35 -3.71 -14.29
N LEU A 184 -18.29 -3.72 -15.63
CA LEU A 184 -19.25 -4.42 -16.48
C LEU A 184 -19.21 -5.93 -16.23
N ASN A 185 -18.00 -6.52 -16.21
CA ASN A 185 -17.82 -7.94 -15.92
C ASN A 185 -18.39 -8.32 -14.52
N ALA A 186 -18.10 -7.51 -13.51
CA ALA A 186 -18.64 -7.69 -12.16
C ALA A 186 -20.15 -7.44 -12.07
N GLY A 187 -20.69 -6.48 -12.82
CA GLY A 187 -22.12 -6.15 -12.83
C GLY A 187 -22.98 -7.36 -13.21
N PHE A 188 -22.54 -8.12 -14.21
CA PHE A 188 -23.23 -9.31 -14.71
C PHE A 188 -22.94 -10.60 -13.92
N ARG A 189 -21.73 -10.75 -13.35
CA ARG A 189 -21.27 -12.03 -12.77
C ARG A 189 -21.08 -12.00 -11.25
N TRP A 190 -20.85 -10.84 -10.65
CA TRP A 190 -20.63 -10.76 -9.20
C TRP A 190 -21.96 -10.84 -8.46
N HIS A 191 -22.23 -11.99 -7.81
CA HIS A 191 -23.42 -12.18 -6.99
C HIS A 191 -23.14 -11.82 -5.52
N GLU A 192 -24.19 -11.64 -4.72
CA GLU A 192 -24.03 -11.26 -3.30
C GLU A 192 -23.48 -12.41 -2.46
N THR A 193 -22.43 -12.14 -1.67
CA THR A 193 -21.70 -13.14 -0.86
C THR A 193 -21.75 -12.87 0.65
N ARG A 194 -22.34 -11.74 1.08
CA ARG A 194 -22.51 -11.40 2.49
C ARG A 194 -23.22 -12.51 3.27
N PRO A 195 -22.66 -13.04 4.37
CA PRO A 195 -23.33 -14.00 5.25
C PRO A 195 -24.61 -13.44 5.88
N LEU A 196 -25.71 -14.21 5.94
CA LEU A 196 -26.99 -13.78 6.53
C LEU A 196 -27.03 -13.92 8.06
N ASP A 197 -26.35 -14.94 8.60
CA ASP A 197 -26.59 -15.42 9.97
C ASP A 197 -25.45 -15.09 10.96
N GLN A 198 -24.58 -14.12 10.65
CA GLN A 198 -23.54 -13.73 11.61
C GLN A 198 -24.11 -12.83 12.71
N VAL A 199 -24.30 -13.42 13.89
CA VAL A 199 -24.49 -12.69 15.15
C VAL A 199 -23.27 -11.79 15.36
N LYS A 200 -23.45 -10.47 15.25
CA LYS A 200 -22.39 -9.49 15.49
C LYS A 200 -22.10 -9.41 16.99
N THR A 201 -21.16 -10.20 17.47
CA THR A 201 -20.57 -9.97 18.79
C THR A 201 -19.68 -8.73 18.69
N ARG A 202 -20.19 -7.60 19.18
CA ARG A 202 -19.45 -6.34 19.28
C ARG A 202 -18.47 -6.45 20.45
N ARG A 203 -17.39 -7.23 20.27
CA ARG A 203 -16.31 -7.34 21.26
C ARG A 203 -15.52 -6.04 21.30
N SER A 204 -14.98 -5.71 22.48
CA SER A 204 -14.18 -4.49 22.67
C SER A 204 -12.90 -4.57 21.84
N VAL A 205 -12.77 -3.67 20.87
CA VAL A 205 -11.57 -3.51 20.03
C VAL A 205 -10.49 -2.65 20.70
N LEU A 206 -10.81 -2.04 21.85
CA LEU A 206 -9.90 -1.15 22.57
C LEU A 206 -8.66 -1.88 23.12
N SER A 207 -8.78 -3.18 23.38
CA SER A 207 -7.65 -4.02 23.82
C SER A 207 -6.51 -4.07 22.79
N ILE A 208 -6.83 -3.91 21.49
CA ILE A 208 -5.82 -3.86 20.41
C ILE A 208 -4.83 -2.73 20.65
N PHE A 209 -5.34 -1.55 20.98
CA PHE A 209 -4.53 -0.35 21.18
C PHE A 209 -3.74 -0.37 22.50
N ALA A 210 -4.07 -1.27 23.42
CA ALA A 210 -3.32 -1.47 24.65
C ALA A 210 -2.10 -2.38 24.47
N SER A 211 -2.06 -3.21 23.41
CA SER A 211 -0.94 -4.14 23.19
C SER A 211 0.31 -3.41 22.68
N PRO A 212 1.44 -3.48 23.39
CA PRO A 212 2.70 -2.93 22.92
C PRO A 212 3.21 -3.64 21.65
N ALA A 213 2.94 -4.95 21.52
CA ALA A 213 3.34 -5.72 20.35
C ALA A 213 2.63 -5.20 19.09
N PHE A 214 1.31 -4.94 19.18
CA PHE A 214 0.56 -4.30 18.11
C PHE A 214 1.25 -3.03 17.62
N TRP A 215 1.60 -2.10 18.53
CA TRP A 215 2.24 -0.85 18.16
C TRP A 215 3.64 -1.03 17.55
N VAL A 216 4.52 -1.83 18.16
CA VAL A 216 5.88 -2.02 17.64
C VAL A 216 5.87 -2.59 16.23
N TYR A 217 5.04 -3.58 15.97
CA TYR A 217 4.97 -4.19 14.65
C TYR A 217 4.20 -3.35 13.63
N THR A 218 3.13 -2.65 14.04
CA THR A 218 2.42 -1.68 13.17
C THR A 218 3.34 -0.55 12.75
N VAL A 219 4.09 0.03 13.70
CA VAL A 219 5.08 1.06 13.40
C VAL A 219 6.27 0.48 12.63
N GLY A 220 6.61 -0.79 12.84
CA GLY A 220 7.56 -1.54 12.02
C GLY A 220 7.15 -1.59 10.55
N PHE A 221 5.91 -1.96 10.26
CA PHE A 221 5.38 -1.92 8.89
C PHE A 221 5.47 -0.50 8.32
N SER A 222 5.04 0.50 9.11
CA SER A 222 5.08 1.89 8.69
C SER A 222 6.50 2.40 8.44
N ALA A 223 7.50 1.94 9.20
CA ALA A 223 8.90 2.29 8.94
C ALA A 223 9.35 1.80 7.55
N GLY A 224 9.01 0.55 7.19
CA GLY A 224 9.33 -0.01 5.88
C GLY A 224 8.53 0.65 4.76
N MET A 225 7.22 0.45 4.74
CA MET A 225 6.35 0.97 3.67
C MET A 225 6.30 2.49 3.63
N GLY A 226 6.49 3.17 4.75
CA GLY A 226 6.56 4.63 4.79
C GLY A 226 7.85 5.15 4.17
N THR A 227 8.99 4.48 4.37
CA THR A 227 10.23 4.83 3.66
C THR A 227 10.02 4.70 2.15
N TYR A 228 9.35 3.63 1.73
CA TYR A 228 8.99 3.42 0.32
C TYR A 228 8.04 4.52 -0.21
N PHE A 229 7.03 4.90 0.55
CA PHE A 229 6.10 5.98 0.19
C PHE A 229 6.79 7.36 0.08
N VAL A 230 7.68 7.67 1.01
CA VAL A 230 8.48 8.91 0.98
C VAL A 230 9.40 8.91 -0.23
N PHE A 231 10.00 7.76 -0.56
CA PHE A 231 10.75 7.59 -1.81
C PHE A 231 9.86 7.80 -3.04
N PHE A 232 8.65 7.25 -3.11
CA PHE A 232 7.72 7.45 -4.24
C PHE A 232 7.39 8.93 -4.45
N SER A 233 7.24 9.66 -3.35
CA SER A 233 6.87 11.07 -3.37
C SER A 233 8.02 12.01 -3.75
N THR A 234 9.27 11.56 -3.60
CA THR A 234 10.49 12.38 -3.83
C THR A 234 11.22 11.97 -5.10
N ALA A 235 11.21 10.69 -5.46
CA ALA A 235 12.00 10.13 -6.55
C ALA A 235 11.76 10.79 -7.92
N PRO A 236 10.51 11.06 -8.36
CA PRO A 236 10.30 11.77 -9.63
C PRO A 236 10.90 13.18 -9.61
N ARG A 237 10.81 13.90 -8.49
CA ARG A 237 11.35 15.27 -8.37
C ARG A 237 12.88 15.28 -8.35
N VAL A 238 13.49 14.33 -7.66
CA VAL A 238 14.95 14.20 -7.59
C VAL A 238 15.51 13.76 -8.94
N LEU A 239 14.95 12.73 -9.57
CA LEU A 239 15.55 12.16 -10.79
C LEU A 239 15.14 12.87 -12.08
N ILE A 240 13.85 13.18 -12.26
CA ILE A 240 13.39 13.89 -13.46
C ILE A 240 13.65 15.39 -13.29
N GLY A 241 13.32 15.95 -12.11
CA GLY A 241 13.43 17.38 -11.86
C GLY A 241 14.86 17.90 -11.66
N GLN A 242 15.71 17.19 -10.92
CA GLN A 242 17.08 17.65 -10.62
C GLN A 242 18.16 16.91 -11.43
N ALA A 243 18.01 15.59 -11.65
CA ALA A 243 18.99 14.79 -12.39
C ALA A 243 18.75 14.76 -13.91
N GLU A 244 17.73 15.46 -14.41
CA GLU A 244 17.35 15.54 -15.83
C GLU A 244 17.07 14.18 -16.51
N TYR A 245 16.58 13.19 -15.75
CA TYR A 245 16.19 11.91 -16.33
C TYR A 245 14.94 12.08 -17.19
N SER A 246 14.88 11.36 -18.31
CA SER A 246 13.61 11.19 -19.04
C SER A 246 12.61 10.40 -18.19
N GLU A 247 11.31 10.57 -18.46
CA GLU A 247 10.25 9.82 -17.75
C GLU A 247 10.44 8.31 -17.87
N ILE A 248 10.80 7.82 -19.07
CA ILE A 248 11.12 6.40 -19.31
C ILE A 248 12.37 5.97 -18.53
N GLY A 249 13.43 6.78 -18.53
CA GLY A 249 14.67 6.48 -17.82
C GLY A 249 14.45 6.38 -16.30
N PHE A 250 13.67 7.31 -15.74
CA PHE A 250 13.21 7.24 -14.36
C PHE A 250 12.43 5.94 -14.08
N SER A 251 11.46 5.60 -14.93
CA SER A 251 10.63 4.41 -14.72
C SER A 251 11.42 3.11 -14.74
N PHE A 252 12.42 2.97 -15.63
CA PHE A 252 13.32 1.81 -15.61
C PHE A 252 14.19 1.78 -14.35
N ALA A 253 14.76 2.92 -13.96
CA ALA A 253 15.57 3.02 -12.75
C ALA A 253 14.75 2.65 -11.51
N PHE A 254 13.54 3.16 -11.39
CA PHE A 254 12.60 2.87 -10.31
C PHE A 254 12.17 1.40 -10.28
N ALA A 255 11.92 0.79 -11.45
CA ALA A 255 11.57 -0.63 -11.55
C ALA A 255 12.65 -1.57 -11.00
N THR A 256 13.92 -1.16 -10.99
CA THR A 256 15.00 -1.96 -10.38
C THR A 256 14.82 -2.14 -8.87
N VAL A 257 14.29 -1.14 -8.16
CA VAL A 257 14.00 -1.22 -6.72
C VAL A 257 12.94 -2.28 -6.47
N ALA A 258 11.86 -2.26 -7.25
CA ALA A 258 10.80 -3.26 -7.18
C ALA A 258 11.31 -4.67 -7.54
N LEU A 259 12.20 -4.79 -8.53
CA LEU A 259 12.84 -6.07 -8.87
C LEU A 259 13.61 -6.64 -7.68
N VAL A 260 14.37 -5.82 -6.96
CA VAL A 260 15.07 -6.24 -5.73
C VAL A 260 14.07 -6.70 -4.67
N MET A 261 12.95 -6.01 -4.50
CA MET A 261 11.90 -6.44 -3.56
C MET A 261 11.31 -7.80 -3.95
N ILE A 262 10.99 -8.00 -5.23
CA ILE A 262 10.44 -9.27 -5.74
C ILE A 262 11.43 -10.41 -5.51
N VAL A 263 12.69 -10.23 -5.91
CA VAL A 263 13.74 -11.25 -5.73
C VAL A 263 13.91 -11.58 -4.25
N THR A 264 13.99 -10.57 -3.38
CA THR A 264 14.14 -10.77 -1.93
C THR A 264 12.95 -11.51 -1.33
N THR A 265 11.72 -11.20 -1.77
CA THR A 265 10.48 -11.81 -1.27
C THR A 265 10.45 -13.32 -1.52
N ARG A 266 11.03 -13.81 -2.64
CA ARG A 266 11.13 -15.25 -2.91
C ARG A 266 11.91 -16.02 -1.85
N PHE A 267 12.86 -15.37 -1.19
CA PHE A 267 13.68 -15.97 -0.14
C PHE A 267 13.19 -15.63 1.28
N ALA A 268 12.15 -14.79 1.41
CA ALA A 268 11.66 -14.32 2.71
C ALA A 268 11.31 -15.48 3.65
N LYS A 269 10.62 -16.53 3.17
CA LYS A 269 10.25 -17.69 3.99
C LYS A 269 11.46 -18.36 4.67
N SER A 270 12.56 -18.52 3.94
CA SER A 270 13.79 -19.11 4.47
C SER A 270 14.43 -18.25 5.55
N PHE A 271 14.37 -16.92 5.40
CA PHE A 271 14.88 -15.98 6.39
C PHE A 271 14.01 -15.93 7.64
N VAL A 272 12.68 -15.94 7.49
CA VAL A 272 11.73 -15.96 8.60
C VAL A 272 11.92 -17.23 9.44
N ALA A 273 12.12 -18.38 8.81
CA ALA A 273 12.39 -19.63 9.52
C ALA A 273 13.69 -19.60 10.34
N ARG A 274 14.72 -18.87 9.87
CA ARG A 274 16.02 -18.77 10.54
C ARG A 274 16.09 -17.70 11.62
N TRP A 275 15.41 -16.57 11.43
CA TRP A 275 15.57 -15.39 12.28
C TRP A 275 14.34 -15.08 13.14
N GLY A 276 13.19 -15.70 12.84
CA GLY A 276 11.91 -15.38 13.47
C GLY A 276 11.41 -13.97 13.14
N ILE A 277 10.21 -13.64 13.63
CA ILE A 277 9.55 -12.35 13.38
C ILE A 277 10.42 -11.18 13.86
N ALA A 278 10.77 -11.15 15.14
CA ALA A 278 11.55 -10.06 15.72
C ALA A 278 12.97 -9.93 15.12
N GLY A 279 13.59 -11.04 14.73
CA GLY A 279 14.91 -11.03 14.10
C GLY A 279 14.90 -10.52 12.66
N CYS A 280 13.83 -10.77 11.91
CA CYS A 280 13.59 -10.18 10.60
C CYS A 280 13.38 -8.67 10.69
N VAL A 281 12.51 -8.20 11.60
CA VAL A 281 12.27 -6.76 11.80
C VAL A 281 13.55 -6.02 12.20
N ALA A 282 14.33 -6.54 13.16
CA ALA A 282 15.57 -5.90 13.59
C ALA A 282 16.59 -5.73 12.45
N ARG A 283 16.75 -6.75 11.61
CA ARG A 283 17.63 -6.68 10.42
C ARG A 283 17.06 -5.76 9.35
N GLY A 284 15.74 -5.76 9.19
CA GLY A 284 15.04 -4.80 8.32
C GLY A 284 15.35 -3.35 8.71
N MET A 285 15.23 -3.02 10.00
CA MET A 285 15.56 -1.69 10.51
C MET A 285 17.04 -1.33 10.31
N ALA A 286 17.96 -2.27 10.52
CA ALA A 286 19.39 -2.04 10.26
C ALA A 286 19.67 -1.75 8.78
N LEU A 287 18.99 -2.45 7.86
CA LEU A 287 19.10 -2.21 6.42
C LEU A 287 18.48 -0.87 5.99
N LEU A 288 17.37 -0.45 6.61
CA LEU A 288 16.80 0.89 6.40
C LEU A 288 17.82 1.98 6.79
N VAL A 289 18.46 1.86 7.96
CA VAL A 289 19.49 2.81 8.41
C VAL A 289 20.71 2.77 7.50
N CYS A 290 21.18 1.58 7.10
CA CYS A 290 22.30 1.42 6.17
C CYS A 290 22.02 2.13 4.83
N GLY A 291 20.85 1.89 4.24
CA GLY A 291 20.44 2.56 3.02
C GLY A 291 20.30 4.08 3.19
N ALA A 292 19.78 4.55 4.32
CA ALA A 292 19.69 5.98 4.64
C ALA A 292 21.08 6.64 4.78
N VAL A 293 22.06 5.95 5.37
CA VAL A 293 23.46 6.43 5.42
C VAL A 293 24.05 6.52 4.02
N LEU A 294 23.84 5.50 3.17
CA LEU A 294 24.30 5.52 1.78
C LEU A 294 23.66 6.66 0.98
N LEU A 295 22.35 6.91 1.16
CA LEU A 295 21.66 8.07 0.58
C LEU A 295 22.27 9.39 1.09
N GLY A 296 22.55 9.50 2.38
CA GLY A 296 23.17 10.70 2.97
C GLY A 296 24.57 10.97 2.42
N ILE A 297 25.37 9.93 2.19
CA ILE A 297 26.67 10.06 1.52
C ILE A 297 26.48 10.55 0.08
N GLY A 298 25.52 9.98 -0.65
CA GLY A 298 25.20 10.40 -2.01
C GLY A 298 24.75 11.86 -2.10
N GLU A 299 23.92 12.30 -1.17
CA GLU A 299 23.40 13.68 -1.08
C GLU A 299 24.49 14.70 -0.71
N LEU A 300 25.43 14.33 0.17
CA LEU A 300 26.47 15.25 0.64
C LEU A 300 27.67 15.37 -0.31
N TYR A 301 28.03 14.29 -1.00
CA TYR A 301 29.27 14.20 -1.78
C TYR A 301 29.07 13.96 -3.28
N GLY A 302 27.83 13.68 -3.71
CA GLY A 302 27.52 13.34 -5.10
C GLY A 302 26.46 14.24 -5.72
N SER A 303 26.18 14.02 -7.00
CA SER A 303 25.02 14.57 -7.69
C SER A 303 23.88 13.55 -7.73
N PRO A 304 22.61 13.97 -7.82
CA PRO A 304 21.48 13.07 -8.01
C PRO A 304 21.68 12.17 -9.24
N SER A 305 21.68 10.85 -9.02
CA SER A 305 21.91 9.86 -10.07
C SER A 305 21.40 8.48 -9.65
N PHE A 306 21.41 7.51 -10.58
CA PHE A 306 21.14 6.12 -10.27
C PHE A 306 22.01 5.58 -9.11
N LEU A 307 23.30 5.92 -9.07
CA LEU A 307 24.22 5.41 -8.06
C LEU A 307 24.03 6.05 -6.69
N THR A 308 23.70 7.34 -6.64
CA THR A 308 23.58 8.10 -5.38
C THR A 308 22.19 8.02 -4.78
N PHE A 309 21.16 7.71 -5.59
CA PHE A 309 19.76 7.70 -5.14
C PHE A 309 19.08 6.33 -5.27
N ILE A 310 19.21 5.62 -6.40
CA ILE A 310 18.51 4.34 -6.62
C ILE A 310 19.23 3.16 -6.00
N LEU A 311 20.56 3.08 -6.14
CA LEU A 311 21.35 1.96 -5.60
C LEU A 311 21.25 1.85 -4.06
N PRO A 312 21.31 2.93 -3.26
CA PRO A 312 21.02 2.87 -1.83
C PRO A 312 19.61 2.34 -1.52
N MET A 313 18.63 2.68 -2.35
CA MET A 313 17.26 2.20 -2.21
C MET A 313 17.11 0.70 -2.45
N TRP A 314 18.07 0.03 -3.11
CA TRP A 314 18.09 -1.44 -3.17
C TRP A 314 18.34 -2.04 -1.78
N VAL A 315 19.23 -1.44 -0.99
CA VAL A 315 19.48 -1.88 0.39
C VAL A 315 18.25 -1.65 1.26
N VAL A 316 17.62 -0.48 1.12
CA VAL A 316 16.36 -0.13 1.78
C VAL A 316 15.27 -1.14 1.39
N ALA A 317 15.13 -1.48 0.11
CA ALA A 317 14.14 -2.43 -0.43
C ALA A 317 14.25 -3.82 0.22
N VAL A 318 15.47 -4.34 0.40
CA VAL A 318 15.68 -5.60 1.13
C VAL A 318 15.18 -5.47 2.57
N GLY A 319 15.50 -4.35 3.23
CA GLY A 319 15.05 -4.07 4.60
C GLY A 319 13.53 -3.96 4.74
N ILE A 320 12.86 -3.34 3.76
CA ILE A 320 11.40 -3.26 3.66
C ILE A 320 10.82 -4.67 3.59
N VAL A 321 11.31 -5.53 2.70
CA VAL A 321 10.78 -6.89 2.53
C VAL A 321 10.90 -7.71 3.81
N PHE A 322 12.05 -7.68 4.49
CA PHE A 322 12.22 -8.41 5.75
C PHE A 322 11.31 -7.92 6.86
N THR A 323 10.95 -6.64 6.85
CA THR A 323 10.06 -6.06 7.85
C THR A 323 8.59 -6.40 7.53
N VAL A 324 8.14 -6.00 6.35
CA VAL A 324 6.73 -6.06 5.94
C VAL A 324 6.20 -7.50 5.86
N SER A 325 7.07 -8.47 5.55
CA SER A 325 6.68 -9.89 5.47
C SER A 325 6.28 -10.49 6.82
N VAL A 326 6.64 -9.87 7.94
CA VAL A 326 6.44 -10.46 9.28
C VAL A 326 5.66 -9.57 10.25
N THR A 327 5.55 -8.27 10.02
CA THR A 327 4.92 -7.33 10.95
C THR A 327 3.44 -7.59 11.14
N ALA A 328 2.70 -8.01 10.10
CA ALA A 328 1.29 -8.36 10.26
C ALA A 328 1.11 -9.54 11.23
N ASN A 329 1.94 -10.58 11.09
CA ASN A 329 1.91 -11.73 12.00
C ASN A 329 2.29 -11.32 13.43
N GLY A 330 3.30 -10.47 13.59
CA GLY A 330 3.73 -9.97 14.90
C GLY A 330 2.66 -9.10 15.59
N ALA A 331 1.97 -8.24 14.83
CA ALA A 331 0.97 -7.33 15.37
C ALA A 331 -0.35 -8.03 15.74
N LEU A 332 -0.68 -9.13 15.05
CA LEU A 332 -2.00 -9.76 15.14
C LEU A 332 -2.02 -11.04 15.97
N ALA A 333 -0.87 -11.53 16.45
CA ALA A 333 -0.72 -12.81 17.14
C ALA A 333 -1.61 -12.99 18.39
N GLU A 334 -1.97 -11.90 19.07
CA GLU A 334 -2.76 -11.93 20.33
C GLU A 334 -4.27 -11.74 20.10
N PHE A 335 -4.73 -11.63 18.85
CA PHE A 335 -6.09 -11.13 18.52
C PHE A 335 -6.95 -12.10 17.71
N ASP A 336 -6.71 -13.41 17.83
CA ASP A 336 -7.49 -14.45 17.14
C ASP A 336 -9.01 -14.29 17.37
N ASP A 337 -9.39 -13.93 18.60
CA ASP A 337 -10.77 -13.70 19.04
C ASP A 337 -11.50 -12.54 18.34
N ILE A 338 -10.76 -11.62 17.73
CA ILE A 338 -11.26 -10.41 17.06
C ILE A 338 -10.53 -10.16 15.72
N ALA A 339 -10.04 -11.23 15.09
CA ALA A 339 -9.11 -11.18 13.96
C ALA A 339 -9.56 -10.24 12.82
N GLY A 340 -10.85 -10.25 12.47
CA GLY A 340 -11.38 -9.36 11.43
C GLY A 340 -11.24 -7.87 11.75
N SER A 341 -11.54 -7.48 12.98
CA SER A 341 -11.37 -6.09 13.44
C SER A 341 -9.91 -5.73 13.61
N ALA A 342 -9.10 -6.65 14.15
CA ALA A 342 -7.67 -6.44 14.37
C ALA A 342 -6.92 -6.17 13.05
N VAL A 343 -7.22 -6.95 12.00
CA VAL A 343 -6.70 -6.73 10.65
C VAL A 343 -7.11 -5.34 10.12
N ALA A 344 -8.39 -4.98 10.22
CA ALA A 344 -8.88 -3.70 9.73
C ALA A 344 -8.21 -2.51 10.43
N PHE A 345 -8.04 -2.57 11.76
CA PHE A 345 -7.34 -1.53 12.51
C PHE A 345 -5.83 -1.52 12.24
N TYR A 346 -5.19 -2.67 12.10
CA TYR A 346 -3.79 -2.76 11.70
C TYR A 346 -3.54 -2.04 10.37
N PHE A 347 -4.32 -2.37 9.32
CA PHE A 347 -4.21 -1.72 8.01
C PHE A 347 -4.54 -0.22 8.05
N CYS A 348 -5.53 0.18 8.85
CA CYS A 348 -5.90 1.59 9.00
C CYS A 348 -4.80 2.39 9.69
N VAL A 349 -4.34 1.95 10.87
CA VAL A 349 -3.34 2.65 11.67
C VAL A 349 -2.00 2.69 10.92
N GLN A 350 -1.54 1.59 10.36
CA GLN A 350 -0.27 1.58 9.63
C GLN A 350 -0.30 2.55 8.44
N SER A 351 -1.43 2.62 7.73
CA SER A 351 -1.62 3.45 6.54
C SER A 351 -1.73 4.93 6.90
N LEU A 352 -2.40 5.25 8.01
CA LEU A 352 -2.42 6.60 8.58
C LEU A 352 -1.02 7.06 8.98
N ILE A 353 -0.23 6.20 9.64
CA ILE A 353 1.16 6.54 10.01
C ILE A 353 2.01 6.74 8.75
N VAL A 354 1.94 5.83 7.77
CA VAL A 354 2.66 5.93 6.50
C VAL A 354 2.34 7.24 5.79
N SER A 355 1.05 7.55 5.64
CA SER A 355 0.61 8.74 4.93
C SER A 355 0.93 10.01 5.70
N ILE A 356 0.47 10.15 6.96
CA ILE A 356 0.61 11.40 7.70
C ILE A 356 2.08 11.69 8.00
N VAL A 357 2.81 10.74 8.60
CA VAL A 357 4.21 10.95 8.97
C VAL A 357 5.09 11.03 7.72
N GLY A 358 4.81 10.24 6.68
CA GLY A 358 5.54 10.31 5.42
C GLY A 358 5.33 11.63 4.69
N THR A 359 4.08 12.12 4.62
CA THR A 359 3.76 13.43 4.03
C THR A 359 4.40 14.56 4.82
N LEU A 360 4.36 14.50 6.16
CA LEU A 360 5.05 15.48 7.01
C LEU A 360 6.55 15.49 6.76
N ALA A 361 7.19 14.32 6.62
CA ALA A 361 8.60 14.24 6.30
C ALA A 361 8.92 14.94 4.97
N VAL A 362 8.11 14.75 3.93
CA VAL A 362 8.35 15.39 2.64
C VAL A 362 7.93 16.86 2.58
N ALA A 363 6.98 17.28 3.41
CA ALA A 363 6.54 18.68 3.47
C ALA A 363 7.50 19.54 4.30
N LEU A 364 8.05 19.00 5.39
CA LEU A 364 8.95 19.71 6.29
C LEU A 364 10.41 19.64 5.85
N LEU A 365 10.79 18.58 5.13
CA LEU A 365 12.13 18.40 4.58
C LEU A 365 12.07 18.65 3.08
N ASN A 366 13.09 19.27 2.51
CA ASN A 366 13.09 19.66 1.09
C ASN A 366 12.84 18.44 0.19
N GLY A 367 11.64 18.36 -0.39
CA GLY A 367 11.19 17.21 -1.18
C GLY A 367 11.90 17.05 -2.53
N ASP A 368 12.78 17.99 -2.89
CA ASP A 368 13.65 17.93 -4.06
C ASP A 368 15.02 17.27 -3.75
N THR A 369 15.20 16.77 -2.52
CA THR A 369 16.44 16.13 -2.02
C THR A 369 16.16 14.73 -1.46
N ALA A 370 17.21 13.98 -1.10
CA ALA A 370 17.07 12.69 -0.42
C ALA A 370 16.74 12.80 1.10
N TRP A 371 16.83 14.00 1.69
CA TRP A 371 16.63 14.20 3.13
C TRP A 371 15.31 13.68 3.70
N PRO A 372 14.14 13.83 3.03
CA PRO A 372 12.90 13.24 3.51
C PRO A 372 13.01 11.72 3.74
N VAL A 373 13.60 11.00 2.79
CA VAL A 373 13.77 9.53 2.87
C VAL A 373 14.73 9.18 3.99
N ILE A 374 15.87 9.88 4.07
CA ILE A 374 16.92 9.65 5.08
C ILE A 374 16.37 9.82 6.50
N CYS A 375 15.74 10.96 6.77
CA CYS A 375 15.22 11.29 8.10
C CYS A 375 14.06 10.37 8.49
N TYR A 376 13.14 10.08 7.57
CA TYR A 376 12.02 9.18 7.83
C TYR A 376 12.52 7.77 8.17
N ALA A 377 13.39 7.20 7.31
CA ALA A 377 13.91 5.85 7.46
C ALA A 377 14.66 5.69 8.79
N THR A 378 15.55 6.63 9.11
CA THR A 378 16.36 6.59 10.34
C THR A 378 15.53 6.77 11.60
N ALA A 379 14.66 7.79 11.65
CA ALA A 379 13.84 8.06 12.83
C ALA A 379 12.89 6.90 13.15
N MET A 380 12.21 6.38 12.13
CA MET A 380 11.28 5.26 12.29
C MET A 380 12.03 3.97 12.65
N ALA A 381 13.19 3.70 12.05
CA ALA A 381 13.99 2.52 12.35
C ALA A 381 14.53 2.52 13.80
N VAL A 382 14.97 3.67 14.30
CA VAL A 382 15.38 3.82 15.71
C VAL A 382 14.20 3.57 16.64
N LEU A 383 13.05 4.16 16.37
CA LEU A 383 11.85 4.00 17.21
C LEU A 383 11.39 2.53 17.28
N VAL A 384 11.39 1.82 16.15
CA VAL A 384 11.04 0.39 16.10
C VAL A 384 12.09 -0.46 16.82
N SER A 385 13.38 -0.15 16.66
CA SER A 385 14.46 -0.88 17.32
C SER A 385 14.39 -0.74 18.85
N LEU A 386 14.10 0.47 19.36
CA LEU A 386 13.84 0.71 20.78
C LEU A 386 12.60 -0.07 21.26
N GLY A 387 11.52 -0.06 20.47
CA GLY A 387 10.32 -0.83 20.76
C GLY A 387 10.58 -2.33 20.88
N LEU A 388 11.38 -2.91 19.97
CA LEU A 388 11.78 -4.31 20.02
C LEU A 388 12.60 -4.65 21.27
N VAL A 389 13.51 -3.75 21.68
CA VAL A 389 14.29 -3.93 22.92
C VAL A 389 13.35 -3.91 24.14
N LEU A 390 12.42 -2.96 24.20
CA LEU A 390 11.45 -2.87 25.30
C LEU A 390 10.56 -4.13 25.38
N LEU A 391 10.13 -4.68 24.25
CA LEU A 391 9.36 -5.94 24.23
C LEU A 391 10.17 -7.11 24.77
N ARG A 392 11.45 -7.22 24.39
CA ARG A 392 12.33 -8.29 24.91
C ARG A 392 12.53 -8.18 26.41
N LEU A 393 12.73 -6.96 26.92
CA LEU A 393 12.88 -6.72 28.36
C LEU A 393 11.61 -7.07 29.13
N ARG A 394 10.43 -6.76 28.60
CA ARG A 394 9.14 -7.13 29.22
C ARG A 394 8.93 -8.64 29.23
N GLY A 395 9.21 -9.34 28.12
CA GLY A 395 9.11 -10.80 28.05
C GLY A 395 10.04 -11.50 29.07
N ALA A 396 11.27 -11.00 29.20
CA ALA A 396 12.23 -11.52 30.17
C ALA A 396 11.83 -11.23 31.63
N ALA A 397 11.10 -10.14 31.89
CA ALA A 397 10.58 -9.82 33.22
C ALA A 397 9.39 -10.71 33.60
N THR A 398 8.50 -11.02 32.65
CA THR A 398 7.37 -11.94 32.88
C THR A 398 7.82 -13.39 33.10
N GLU A 399 8.87 -13.87 32.43
CA GLU A 399 9.45 -15.20 32.68
C GLU A 399 10.15 -15.31 34.05
N LYS A 400 10.62 -14.19 34.61
CA LYS A 400 11.31 -14.14 35.91
C LYS A 400 10.38 -13.94 37.10
N SER A 401 9.09 -13.69 36.89
CA SER A 401 8.11 -13.63 37.98
C SER A 401 7.65 -15.06 38.27
N PRO A 402 8.08 -15.70 39.39
CA PRO A 402 7.53 -16.99 39.74
C PRO A 402 6.05 -16.77 40.03
N VAL A 403 5.20 -17.66 39.51
CA VAL A 403 3.81 -17.80 39.94
C VAL A 403 3.85 -17.99 41.46
N VAL A 404 3.40 -16.97 42.20
CA VAL A 404 3.18 -17.04 43.65
C VAL A 404 1.74 -17.44 43.89
#